data_AF-A0A7W6P4R6-F1
#
_entry.id   AF-A0A7W6P4R6-F1
#
_cell.length_a   1.000
_cell.length_b   1.000
_cell.length_c   1.000
_cell.angle_alpha   90.00
_cell.angle_beta   90.00
_cell.angle_gamma   90.00
#
_symmetry.space_group_name_H-M   'P 1'
#
loop_
_entity.id
_entity.type
_entity.pdbx_description
1 polymer ?
#
loop_
_entity_poly.entity_id
_entity_poly.type
_entity_poly.pdbx_seq_one_letter_code
_entity_poly.pdbx_strand_id
1 'polypeptide(L)'
;MKTIFNITFICFVSVIFIGCKKYDDDYKAFLENKEIKYSGKIANAGYNTGNLRAQLVWNPSPDPSITKYMVTWNNGASKLEVPATTHNPSDVVKVIIPNLDEYVYSFSVLSYDSDGNKSIATEINNVRVYGATYIATLLNRGVNSTEPYVFQADGTLKLNFNKRDTMNVSTTIRYTNILGAIEERQLPANDNAIVIPNYKAGTAIQYRSSYYPEAGSIDTFSAAQFSDFPTIIKVTECDKSLFRNLNLPTDSPSEYGWVLPNVWDNIKGQDQGFHTGGSGMPQWFSIDLGVQVQLDNFRLWQRENALYSVGNIKTFEVWASNNPNPNGTWDSWTKLQTFTSFKPSGLPKGQNTDQDRAFAQAGEKFVFPASIPKYRYVRFKVLETWGGEGYLHFSELSFYQRN
;
A
#
# COMPACT_ATOMS: atom_id res chain seq x y z
N MET A 1 -32.64 -82.96 -66.84
CA MET A 1 -31.64 -81.87 -66.98
C MET A 1 -31.84 -80.78 -65.91
N LYS A 2 -31.81 -81.12 -64.61
CA LYS A 2 -31.91 -80.14 -63.51
C LYS A 2 -30.81 -80.31 -62.44
N THR A 3 -30.18 -81.48 -62.38
CA THR A 3 -29.08 -81.77 -61.44
C THR A 3 -27.70 -81.33 -61.94
N ILE A 4 -27.46 -81.28 -63.25
CA ILE A 4 -26.19 -80.80 -63.83
C ILE A 4 -26.06 -79.27 -63.72
N PHE A 5 -27.18 -78.53 -63.78
CA PHE A 5 -27.17 -77.06 -63.69
C PHE A 5 -26.83 -76.57 -62.26
N ASN A 6 -27.24 -77.31 -61.23
CA ASN A 6 -26.96 -76.96 -59.83
C ASN A 6 -25.50 -77.24 -59.44
N ILE A 7 -24.83 -78.22 -60.06
CA ILE A 7 -23.42 -78.53 -59.79
C ILE A 7 -22.51 -77.49 -60.48
N THR A 8 -22.84 -77.04 -61.69
CA THR A 8 -22.08 -75.98 -62.37
C THR A 8 -22.24 -74.61 -61.70
N PHE A 9 -23.42 -74.31 -61.14
CA PHE A 9 -23.66 -73.06 -60.40
C PHE A 9 -22.92 -73.03 -59.05
N ILE A 10 -22.84 -74.16 -58.34
CA ILE A 10 -22.06 -74.26 -57.09
C ILE A 10 -20.54 -74.18 -57.37
N CYS A 11 -20.05 -74.78 -58.45
CA CYS A 11 -18.64 -74.65 -58.84
C CYS A 11 -18.28 -73.22 -59.30
N PHE A 12 -19.20 -72.45 -59.89
CA PHE A 12 -18.91 -71.07 -60.33
C PHE A 12 -18.99 -70.05 -59.16
N VAL A 13 -19.84 -70.29 -58.15
CA VAL A 13 -19.91 -69.45 -56.93
C VAL A 13 -18.72 -69.68 -56.00
N SER A 14 -18.10 -70.86 -56.06
CA SER A 14 -16.91 -71.20 -55.26
C SER A 14 -15.63 -70.46 -55.69
N VAL A 15 -15.58 -69.97 -56.93
CA VAL A 15 -14.38 -69.31 -57.51
C VAL A 15 -14.36 -67.79 -57.24
N ILE A 16 -15.46 -67.21 -56.73
CA ILE A 16 -15.56 -65.76 -56.46
C ILE A 16 -15.07 -65.38 -55.04
N PHE A 17 -14.82 -66.35 -54.16
CA PHE A 17 -14.28 -66.08 -52.81
C PHE A 17 -12.74 -66.06 -52.73
N ILE A 18 -12.02 -66.14 -53.85
CA ILE A 18 -10.57 -65.88 -53.91
C ILE A 18 -10.34 -64.43 -54.33
N GLY A 19 -11.00 -63.51 -53.62
CA GLY A 19 -10.82 -62.07 -53.74
C GLY A 19 -9.87 -61.57 -52.66
N CYS A 20 -8.68 -61.12 -53.09
CA CYS A 20 -7.67 -60.36 -52.36
C CYS A 20 -7.34 -60.83 -50.93
N LYS A 21 -6.32 -61.68 -50.79
CA LYS A 21 -5.45 -61.58 -49.61
C LYS A 21 -4.95 -60.13 -49.57
N LYS A 22 -5.27 -59.40 -48.50
CA LYS A 22 -4.67 -58.11 -48.21
C LYS A 22 -3.17 -58.34 -48.03
N TYR A 23 -2.38 -57.86 -48.98
CA TYR A 23 -0.92 -57.76 -48.92
C TYR A 23 -0.49 -56.71 -47.87
N ASP A 24 -1.19 -56.61 -46.74
CA ASP A 24 -0.98 -55.55 -45.73
C ASP A 24 0.36 -55.74 -44.99
N ASP A 25 1.02 -56.90 -45.12
CA ASP A 25 2.25 -57.23 -44.39
C ASP A 25 3.40 -57.74 -45.29
N ASP A 26 3.18 -57.93 -46.60
CA ASP A 26 4.20 -58.49 -47.50
C ASP A 26 5.42 -57.55 -47.65
N TYR A 27 5.24 -56.24 -47.41
CA TYR A 27 6.36 -55.29 -47.33
C TYR A 27 7.30 -55.56 -46.14
N LYS A 28 6.81 -56.16 -45.05
CA LYS A 28 7.61 -56.46 -43.85
C LYS A 28 8.72 -57.46 -44.15
N ALA A 29 8.51 -58.35 -45.14
CA ALA A 29 9.53 -59.27 -45.62
C ALA A 29 10.73 -58.54 -46.29
N PHE A 30 10.52 -57.33 -46.82
CA PHE A 30 11.58 -56.49 -47.39
C PHE A 30 12.31 -55.63 -46.35
N LEU A 31 11.84 -55.61 -45.09
CA LEU A 31 12.39 -54.76 -44.02
C LEU A 31 13.28 -55.50 -43.02
N GLU A 32 13.48 -56.82 -43.15
CA GLU A 32 14.40 -57.64 -42.33
C GLU A 32 14.30 -57.39 -40.80
N ASN A 33 13.10 -57.13 -40.26
CA ASN A 33 12.88 -56.74 -38.85
C ASN A 33 13.65 -55.46 -38.40
N LYS A 34 14.05 -54.59 -39.33
CA LYS A 34 14.73 -53.31 -39.07
C LYS A 34 13.78 -52.10 -39.06
N GLU A 35 12.47 -52.32 -39.14
CA GLU A 35 11.48 -51.24 -39.11
C GLU A 35 11.44 -50.60 -37.71
N ILE A 36 11.92 -49.36 -37.60
CA ILE A 36 11.83 -48.60 -36.34
C ILE A 36 10.42 -48.02 -36.26
N LYS A 37 9.59 -48.62 -35.41
CA LYS A 37 8.26 -48.10 -35.08
C LYS A 37 8.42 -46.91 -34.11
N TYR A 38 7.80 -45.78 -34.46
CA TYR A 38 7.74 -44.60 -33.60
C TYR A 38 6.32 -44.39 -33.11
N SER A 39 6.15 -44.16 -31.81
CA SER A 39 4.86 -43.73 -31.26
C SER A 39 4.58 -42.26 -31.60
N GLY A 40 3.32 -41.84 -31.50
CA GLY A 40 2.92 -40.46 -31.71
C GLY A 40 3.64 -39.45 -30.79
N LYS A 41 4.04 -38.31 -31.33
CA LYS A 41 4.62 -37.20 -30.54
C LYS A 41 3.53 -36.32 -29.93
N ILE A 42 3.87 -35.63 -28.84
CA ILE A 42 3.05 -34.56 -28.25
C ILE A 42 3.02 -33.31 -29.15
N ALA A 43 2.04 -32.43 -28.93
CA ALA A 43 1.89 -31.18 -29.67
C ALA A 43 1.79 -29.96 -28.72
N ASN A 44 2.03 -28.76 -29.26
CA ASN A 44 1.91 -27.46 -28.57
C ASN A 44 2.54 -27.45 -27.17
N ALA A 45 3.76 -27.98 -27.07
CA ALA A 45 4.48 -28.05 -25.82
C ALA A 45 4.93 -26.65 -25.37
N GLY A 46 4.81 -26.39 -24.07
CA GLY A 46 5.17 -25.11 -23.46
C GLY A 46 5.43 -25.28 -21.96
N TYR A 47 5.61 -24.16 -21.27
CA TYR A 47 5.85 -24.16 -19.84
C TYR A 47 5.25 -22.93 -19.16
N ASN A 48 5.07 -23.07 -17.85
CA ASN A 48 4.82 -21.97 -16.92
C ASN A 48 5.89 -22.00 -15.83
N THR A 49 6.36 -20.82 -15.44
CA THR A 49 7.47 -20.68 -14.48
C THR A 49 6.99 -20.72 -13.05
N GLY A 50 7.85 -21.15 -12.13
CA GLY A 50 7.53 -21.25 -10.71
C GLY A 50 8.74 -21.09 -9.81
N ASN A 51 8.50 -21.22 -8.50
CA ASN A 51 9.51 -21.12 -7.46
C ASN A 51 10.16 -22.48 -7.20
N LEU A 52 11.41 -22.66 -7.64
CA LEU A 52 12.14 -23.93 -7.54
C LEU A 52 11.37 -25.12 -8.15
N ARG A 53 10.55 -24.82 -9.16
CA ARG A 53 9.74 -25.77 -9.93
C ARG A 53 9.33 -25.16 -11.26
N ALA A 54 8.94 -26.01 -12.21
CA ALA A 54 8.32 -25.60 -13.47
C ALA A 54 7.07 -26.43 -13.74
N GLN A 55 6.09 -25.85 -14.41
CA GLN A 55 4.98 -26.61 -14.99
C GLN A 55 5.20 -26.77 -16.48
N LEU A 56 5.31 -28.00 -16.96
CA LEU A 56 5.29 -28.30 -18.39
C LEU A 56 3.85 -28.54 -18.83
N VAL A 57 3.51 -28.06 -20.02
CA VAL A 57 2.19 -28.23 -20.61
C VAL A 57 2.29 -28.70 -22.05
N TRP A 58 1.39 -29.57 -22.47
CA TRP A 58 1.31 -30.03 -23.87
C TRP A 58 -0.07 -30.59 -24.20
N ASN A 59 -0.38 -30.68 -25.50
CA ASN A 59 -1.49 -31.48 -26.00
C ASN A 59 -1.02 -32.93 -26.24
N PRO A 60 -1.79 -33.94 -25.81
CA PRO A 60 -1.44 -35.35 -26.01
C PRO A 60 -1.53 -35.72 -27.50
N SER A 61 -0.85 -36.80 -27.87
CA SER A 61 -0.97 -37.36 -29.21
C SER A 61 -2.31 -38.08 -29.40
N PRO A 62 -2.91 -38.07 -30.61
CA PRO A 62 -4.10 -38.87 -30.92
C PRO A 62 -3.83 -40.39 -30.97
N ASP A 63 -2.55 -40.79 -30.91
CA ASP A 63 -2.15 -42.19 -30.89
C ASP A 63 -2.59 -42.87 -29.58
N PRO A 64 -3.56 -43.82 -29.65
CA PRO A 64 -4.12 -44.47 -28.47
C PRO A 64 -3.21 -45.56 -27.88
N SER A 65 -2.10 -45.90 -28.55
CA SER A 65 -1.16 -46.92 -28.06
C SER A 65 -0.22 -46.40 -26.98
N ILE A 66 -0.10 -45.07 -26.85
CA ILE A 66 0.76 -44.42 -25.87
C ILE A 66 0.26 -44.72 -24.46
N THR A 67 1.11 -45.20 -23.58
CA THR A 67 0.75 -45.49 -22.18
C THR A 67 1.36 -44.49 -21.21
N LYS A 68 2.46 -43.85 -21.59
CA LYS A 68 3.19 -42.91 -20.74
C LYS A 68 4.05 -41.94 -21.54
N TYR A 69 4.42 -40.85 -20.86
CA TYR A 69 5.44 -39.90 -21.28
C TYR A 69 6.64 -40.01 -20.35
N MET A 70 7.84 -39.89 -20.90
CA MET A 70 9.08 -39.72 -20.15
C MET A 70 9.57 -38.30 -20.36
N VAL A 71 9.57 -37.51 -19.29
CA VAL A 71 10.18 -36.18 -19.26
C VAL A 71 11.61 -36.34 -18.78
N THR A 72 12.59 -35.77 -19.47
CA THR A 72 14.00 -35.81 -19.05
C THR A 72 14.64 -34.43 -19.11
N TRP A 73 15.62 -34.18 -18.25
CA TRP A 73 16.42 -32.95 -18.21
C TRP A 73 17.84 -33.27 -17.71
N ASN A 74 18.71 -32.25 -17.64
CA ASN A 74 20.12 -32.41 -17.26
C ASN A 74 20.84 -33.45 -18.14
N ASN A 75 20.69 -33.32 -19.46
CA ASN A 75 21.25 -34.26 -20.44
C ASN A 75 20.78 -35.71 -20.23
N GLY A 76 19.54 -35.90 -19.75
CA GLY A 76 18.95 -37.21 -19.52
C GLY A 76 19.30 -37.85 -18.16
N ALA A 77 20.12 -37.19 -17.33
CA ALA A 77 20.47 -37.68 -16.00
C ALA A 77 19.26 -37.67 -15.05
N SER A 78 18.32 -36.74 -15.26
CA SER A 78 17.11 -36.61 -14.47
C SER A 78 15.89 -36.94 -15.32
N LYS A 79 14.92 -37.65 -14.74
CA LYS A 79 13.73 -38.12 -15.45
C LYS A 79 12.50 -38.16 -14.57
N LEU A 80 11.33 -37.99 -15.19
CA LEU A 80 10.02 -38.16 -14.58
C LEU A 80 9.11 -38.91 -15.55
N GLU A 81 8.51 -39.99 -15.06
CA GLU A 81 7.49 -40.73 -15.80
C GLU A 81 6.11 -40.13 -15.51
N VAL A 82 5.33 -39.92 -16.57
CA VAL A 82 3.99 -39.34 -16.50
C VAL A 82 3.03 -40.27 -17.23
N PRO A 83 2.02 -40.86 -16.56
CA PRO A 83 1.03 -41.68 -17.23
C PRO A 83 0.26 -40.90 -18.31
N ALA A 84 0.02 -41.52 -19.47
CA ALA A 84 -0.84 -40.94 -20.51
C ALA A 84 -2.30 -41.26 -20.17
N THR A 85 -3.04 -40.28 -19.66
CA THR A 85 -4.43 -40.46 -19.22
C THR A 85 -5.46 -40.02 -20.27
N THR A 86 -5.01 -39.42 -21.38
CA THR A 86 -5.86 -38.97 -22.49
C THR A 86 -5.08 -39.00 -23.81
N HIS A 87 -5.80 -39.23 -24.89
CA HIS A 87 -5.32 -39.19 -26.28
C HIS A 87 -6.11 -38.17 -27.11
N ASN A 88 -6.89 -37.29 -26.49
CA ASN A 88 -7.61 -36.24 -27.20
C ASN A 88 -6.68 -35.03 -27.43
N PRO A 89 -6.32 -34.67 -28.68
CA PRO A 89 -5.41 -33.56 -28.94
C PRO A 89 -5.91 -32.18 -28.49
N SER A 90 -7.19 -32.06 -28.12
CA SER A 90 -7.75 -30.84 -27.55
C SER A 90 -7.47 -30.69 -26.05
N ASP A 91 -7.12 -31.77 -25.36
CA ASP A 91 -6.85 -31.75 -23.92
C ASP A 91 -5.47 -31.17 -23.64
N VAL A 92 -5.26 -30.65 -22.42
CA VAL A 92 -3.96 -30.13 -21.99
C VAL A 92 -3.45 -30.94 -20.81
N VAL A 93 -2.35 -31.66 -21.04
CA VAL A 93 -1.59 -32.32 -19.99
C VAL A 93 -0.75 -31.27 -19.27
N LYS A 94 -0.74 -31.28 -17.93
CA LYS A 94 0.04 -30.37 -17.10
C LYS A 94 0.84 -31.16 -16.08
N VAL A 95 2.14 -30.92 -16.01
CA VAL A 95 3.05 -31.67 -15.13
C VAL A 95 3.94 -30.71 -14.38
N ILE A 96 3.97 -30.83 -13.05
CA ILE A 96 4.91 -30.10 -12.19
C ILE A 96 6.20 -30.89 -12.07
N ILE A 97 7.32 -30.24 -12.36
CA ILE A 97 8.65 -30.73 -12.05
C ILE A 97 9.12 -30.01 -10.77
N PRO A 98 9.07 -30.66 -9.60
CA PRO A 98 9.43 -30.03 -8.33
C PRO A 98 10.95 -30.08 -8.09
N ASN A 99 11.41 -29.37 -7.06
CA ASN A 99 12.77 -29.43 -6.53
C ASN A 99 13.86 -29.14 -7.57
N LEU A 100 13.62 -28.13 -8.40
CA LEU A 100 14.60 -27.61 -9.35
C LEU A 100 15.39 -26.47 -8.72
N ASP A 101 16.66 -26.36 -9.06
CA ASP A 101 17.43 -25.15 -8.74
C ASP A 101 17.00 -23.99 -9.62
N GLU A 102 17.16 -22.76 -9.13
CA GLU A 102 16.93 -21.54 -9.91
C GLU A 102 17.91 -21.47 -11.10
N TYR A 103 17.41 -21.79 -12.29
CA TYR A 103 18.21 -21.90 -13.51
C TYR A 103 17.33 -21.89 -14.76
N VAL A 104 17.94 -22.00 -15.94
CA VAL A 104 17.26 -22.18 -17.22
C VAL A 104 17.46 -23.60 -17.71
N TYR A 105 16.37 -24.35 -17.85
CA TYR A 105 16.39 -25.75 -18.23
C TYR A 105 15.92 -25.96 -19.67
N SER A 106 16.35 -27.10 -20.23
CA SER A 106 15.74 -27.73 -21.39
C SER A 106 15.18 -29.08 -20.97
N PHE A 107 13.92 -29.33 -21.32
CA PHE A 107 13.24 -30.59 -21.06
C PHE A 107 12.94 -31.30 -22.37
N SER A 108 13.13 -32.61 -22.39
CA SER A 108 12.78 -33.47 -23.50
C SER A 108 11.62 -34.38 -23.10
N VAL A 109 10.56 -34.42 -23.90
CA VAL A 109 9.40 -35.29 -23.68
C VAL A 109 9.31 -36.34 -24.77
N LEU A 110 9.31 -37.61 -24.36
CA LEU A 110 9.16 -38.78 -25.21
C LEU A 110 7.86 -39.51 -24.85
N SER A 111 7.04 -39.82 -25.84
CA SER A 111 5.92 -40.75 -25.66
C SER A 111 6.43 -42.19 -25.75
N TYR A 112 5.84 -43.11 -24.98
CA TYR A 112 6.08 -44.55 -25.07
C TYR A 112 4.78 -45.32 -25.25
N ASP A 113 4.74 -46.25 -26.20
CA ASP A 113 3.65 -47.20 -26.35
C ASP A 113 3.76 -48.40 -25.40
N SER A 114 2.76 -49.29 -25.40
CA SER A 114 2.76 -50.51 -24.59
C SER A 114 3.90 -51.48 -24.91
N ASP A 115 4.45 -51.41 -26.12
CA ASP A 115 5.50 -52.29 -26.62
C ASP A 115 6.91 -51.72 -26.35
N GLY A 116 6.99 -50.52 -25.78
CA GLY A 116 8.24 -49.83 -25.46
C GLY A 116 8.82 -49.01 -26.62
N ASN A 117 8.11 -48.87 -27.73
CA ASN A 117 8.51 -47.97 -28.82
C ASN A 117 8.34 -46.52 -28.36
N LYS A 118 9.22 -45.65 -28.84
CA LYS A 118 9.25 -44.24 -28.43
C LYS A 118 9.02 -43.29 -29.59
N SER A 119 8.49 -42.11 -29.31
CA SER A 119 8.39 -41.04 -30.29
C SER A 119 9.75 -40.41 -30.58
N ILE A 120 9.80 -39.52 -31.58
CA ILE A 120 10.84 -38.49 -31.63
C ILE A 120 10.63 -37.55 -30.43
N ALA A 121 11.72 -37.13 -29.80
CA ALA A 121 11.70 -36.22 -28.67
C ALA A 121 11.11 -34.85 -29.05
N THR A 122 10.24 -34.33 -28.19
CA THR A 122 9.79 -32.93 -28.24
C THR A 122 10.53 -32.14 -27.16
N GLU A 123 11.34 -31.17 -27.59
CA GLU A 123 12.10 -30.31 -26.70
C GLU A 123 11.31 -29.07 -26.26
N ILE A 124 11.33 -28.78 -24.96
CA ILE A 124 10.82 -27.56 -24.34
C ILE A 124 12.03 -26.81 -23.79
N ASN A 125 12.48 -25.83 -24.55
CA ASN A 125 13.71 -25.09 -24.25
C ASN A 125 13.43 -23.79 -23.48
N ASN A 126 14.48 -23.27 -22.85
CA ASN A 126 14.47 -21.99 -22.13
C ASN A 126 13.44 -21.94 -20.98
N VAL A 127 13.18 -23.07 -20.33
CA VAL A 127 12.27 -23.14 -19.18
C VAL A 127 12.94 -22.50 -17.98
N ARG A 128 12.49 -21.29 -17.62
CA ARG A 128 13.03 -20.54 -16.49
C ARG A 128 12.42 -21.02 -15.18
N VAL A 129 13.27 -21.32 -14.21
CA VAL A 129 12.88 -21.58 -12.82
C VAL A 129 13.40 -20.42 -11.99
N TYR A 130 12.53 -19.80 -11.20
CA TYR A 130 12.86 -18.66 -10.36
C TYR A 130 13.04 -19.09 -8.90
N GLY A 131 13.72 -18.27 -8.12
CA GLY A 131 14.05 -18.57 -6.72
C GLY A 131 14.58 -17.33 -5.99
N ALA A 132 15.58 -17.56 -5.12
CA ALA A 132 16.10 -16.54 -4.23
C ALA A 132 16.77 -15.36 -4.97
N THR A 133 17.41 -15.62 -6.11
CA THR A 133 18.07 -14.59 -6.92
C THR A 133 17.02 -13.64 -7.49
N TYR A 134 15.92 -14.15 -8.03
CA TYR A 134 14.81 -13.31 -8.47
C TYR A 134 14.20 -12.51 -7.32
N ILE A 135 13.94 -13.14 -6.17
CA ILE A 135 13.42 -12.46 -4.96
C ILE A 135 14.32 -11.29 -4.55
N ALA A 136 15.64 -11.44 -4.65
CA ALA A 136 16.60 -10.39 -4.32
C ALA A 136 16.55 -9.18 -5.26
N THR A 137 15.97 -9.31 -6.46
CA THR A 137 15.80 -8.20 -7.40
C THR A 137 14.48 -7.43 -7.21
N LEU A 138 13.53 -8.00 -6.45
CA LEU A 138 12.22 -7.41 -6.24
C LEU A 138 12.27 -6.20 -5.30
N LEU A 139 11.71 -5.09 -5.78
CA LEU A 139 11.52 -3.88 -5.00
C LEU A 139 10.04 -3.75 -4.59
N ASN A 140 9.80 -3.10 -3.46
CA ASN A 140 8.43 -2.79 -3.05
C ASN A 140 7.86 -1.63 -3.88
N ARG A 141 6.55 -1.71 -4.17
CA ARG A 141 5.80 -0.68 -4.89
C ARG A 141 6.00 0.69 -4.25
N GLY A 142 6.31 1.70 -5.04
CA GLY A 142 6.55 3.05 -4.53
C GLY A 142 5.33 3.67 -3.84
N VAL A 143 5.56 4.37 -2.74
CA VAL A 143 4.55 5.20 -2.05
C VAL A 143 4.36 6.51 -2.80
N ASN A 144 3.15 7.08 -2.77
CA ASN A 144 2.91 8.42 -3.29
C ASN A 144 3.65 9.46 -2.44
N SER A 145 4.69 10.08 -2.99
CA SER A 145 5.54 11.02 -2.25
C SER A 145 4.88 12.37 -1.98
N THR A 146 3.88 12.77 -2.77
CA THR A 146 3.20 14.07 -2.65
C THR A 146 2.13 14.02 -1.57
N GLU A 147 1.35 12.96 -1.53
CA GLU A 147 0.30 12.74 -0.53
C GLU A 147 0.32 11.27 -0.10
N PRO A 148 1.26 10.86 0.78
CA PRO A 148 1.40 9.47 1.17
C PRO A 148 0.19 8.97 1.95
N TYR A 149 -0.44 9.82 2.77
CA TYR A 149 -1.58 9.43 3.58
C TYR A 149 -2.57 10.57 3.81
N VAL A 150 -3.81 10.21 4.11
CA VAL A 150 -4.89 11.13 4.47
C VAL A 150 -5.70 10.54 5.61
N PHE A 151 -5.93 11.31 6.67
CA PHE A 151 -6.95 10.97 7.68
C PHE A 151 -8.32 11.41 7.17
N GLN A 152 -9.24 10.47 7.05
CA GLN A 152 -10.59 10.71 6.58
C GLN A 152 -11.48 11.28 7.70
N ALA A 153 -12.62 11.87 7.33
CA ALA A 153 -13.53 12.51 8.27
C ALA A 153 -14.13 11.53 9.31
N ASP A 154 -14.23 10.24 8.96
CA ASP A 154 -14.64 9.16 9.85
C ASP A 154 -13.53 8.67 10.79
N GLY A 155 -12.34 9.27 10.72
CA GLY A 155 -11.17 8.94 11.53
C GLY A 155 -10.31 7.80 10.98
N THR A 156 -10.69 7.16 9.87
CA THR A 156 -9.88 6.12 9.23
C THR A 156 -8.67 6.70 8.49
N LEU A 157 -7.63 5.88 8.31
CA LEU A 157 -6.39 6.29 7.65
C LEU A 157 -6.37 5.72 6.23
N LYS A 158 -6.30 6.58 5.21
CA LYS A 158 -6.06 6.16 3.83
C LYS A 158 -4.58 6.27 3.51
N LEU A 159 -4.00 5.21 2.96
CA LEU A 159 -2.63 5.18 2.44
C LEU A 159 -2.65 5.23 0.91
N ASN A 160 -1.78 6.01 0.30
CA ASN A 160 -1.69 6.20 -1.14
C ASN A 160 -0.33 5.68 -1.67
N PHE A 161 -0.40 4.91 -2.74
CA PHE A 161 0.73 4.34 -3.46
C PHE A 161 0.78 4.87 -4.90
N ASN A 162 1.93 4.77 -5.53
CA ASN A 162 2.09 5.03 -6.96
C ASN A 162 1.30 3.99 -7.76
N LYS A 163 1.09 4.23 -9.06
CA LYS A 163 0.57 3.20 -9.98
C LYS A 163 1.39 1.91 -9.86
N ARG A 164 0.76 0.75 -10.00
CA ARG A 164 1.46 -0.53 -9.96
C ARG A 164 2.61 -0.60 -10.96
N ASP A 165 3.67 -1.29 -10.56
CA ASP A 165 4.69 -1.74 -11.48
C ASP A 165 4.17 -2.93 -12.32
N THR A 166 4.88 -3.22 -13.40
CA THR A 166 4.62 -4.38 -14.25
C THR A 166 4.66 -5.68 -13.42
N MET A 167 3.70 -6.57 -13.66
CA MET A 167 3.54 -7.85 -12.95
C MET A 167 3.31 -7.78 -11.44
N ASN A 168 3.13 -6.60 -10.82
CA ASN A 168 2.68 -6.53 -9.43
C ASN A 168 1.30 -7.20 -9.28
N VAL A 169 1.16 -8.03 -8.26
CA VAL A 169 -0.05 -8.80 -7.91
C VAL A 169 -0.80 -8.12 -6.78
N SER A 170 -0.09 -7.77 -5.71
CA SER A 170 -0.62 -7.04 -4.57
C SER A 170 0.50 -6.39 -3.77
N THR A 171 0.11 -5.58 -2.79
CA THR A 171 1.00 -5.10 -1.73
C THR A 171 0.37 -5.37 -0.38
N THR A 172 1.05 -6.15 0.45
CA THR A 172 0.66 -6.43 1.84
C THR A 172 1.05 -5.25 2.70
N ILE A 173 0.10 -4.69 3.45
CA ILE A 173 0.30 -3.62 4.43
C ILE A 173 0.16 -4.22 5.81
N ARG A 174 1.15 -3.99 6.67
CA ARG A 174 1.19 -4.42 8.06
C ARG A 174 1.16 -3.19 8.98
N TYR A 175 0.24 -3.17 9.94
CA TYR A 175 0.09 -2.05 10.88
C TYR A 175 -0.37 -2.53 12.26
N THR A 176 -0.25 -1.65 13.25
CA THR A 176 -0.76 -1.89 14.60
C THR A 176 -2.14 -1.25 14.76
N ASN A 177 -3.13 -2.02 15.20
CA ASN A 177 -4.47 -1.50 15.46
C ASN A 177 -4.57 -0.86 16.86
N ILE A 178 -5.67 -0.15 17.15
CA ILE A 178 -5.90 0.53 18.45
C ILE A 178 -5.85 -0.40 19.67
N LEU A 179 -6.08 -1.70 19.48
CA LEU A 179 -6.00 -2.73 20.53
C LEU A 179 -4.56 -3.24 20.72
N GLY A 180 -3.60 -2.81 19.89
CA GLY A 180 -2.21 -3.22 19.93
C GLY A 180 -1.89 -4.49 19.14
N ALA A 181 -2.85 -5.07 18.42
CA ALA A 181 -2.60 -6.23 17.58
C ALA A 181 -2.03 -5.82 16.21
N ILE A 182 -1.17 -6.67 15.65
CA ILE A 182 -0.65 -6.51 14.29
C ILE A 182 -1.70 -7.05 13.31
N GLU A 183 -2.13 -6.22 12.37
CA GLU A 183 -3.03 -6.59 11.26
C GLU A 183 -2.31 -6.48 9.93
N GLU A 184 -2.70 -7.34 8.98
CA GLU A 184 -2.28 -7.27 7.59
C GLU A 184 -3.47 -7.05 6.65
N ARG A 185 -3.27 -6.24 5.61
CA ARG A 185 -4.25 -5.95 4.57
C ARG A 185 -3.60 -6.02 3.20
N GLN A 186 -4.36 -6.41 2.18
CA GLN A 186 -3.86 -6.47 0.81
C GLN A 186 -4.37 -5.26 0.02
N LEU A 187 -3.45 -4.48 -0.52
CA LEU A 187 -3.72 -3.52 -1.59
C LEU A 187 -3.68 -4.29 -2.92
N PRO A 188 -4.82 -4.43 -3.64
CA PRO A 188 -4.84 -5.07 -4.96
C PRO A 188 -3.99 -4.30 -5.97
N ALA A 189 -3.42 -5.00 -6.96
CA ALA A 189 -2.56 -4.37 -7.96
C ALA A 189 -3.20 -3.17 -8.68
N ASN A 190 -4.50 -3.23 -9.00
CA ASN A 190 -5.16 -2.18 -9.77
C ASN A 190 -5.54 -0.95 -8.94
N ASP A 191 -5.50 -1.07 -7.61
CA ASP A 191 -5.80 0.03 -6.71
C ASP A 191 -4.52 0.80 -6.39
N ASN A 192 -4.65 2.11 -6.20
CA ASN A 192 -3.55 3.00 -5.81
C ASN A 192 -3.68 3.47 -4.36
N ALA A 193 -4.71 3.03 -3.63
CA ALA A 193 -4.92 3.41 -2.26
C ALA A 193 -5.66 2.33 -1.49
N ILE A 194 -5.47 2.32 -0.18
CA ILE A 194 -6.14 1.40 0.73
C ILE A 194 -6.51 2.14 2.02
N VAL A 195 -7.67 1.81 2.57
CA VAL A 195 -8.13 2.30 3.87
C VAL A 195 -7.69 1.35 4.97
N ILE A 196 -7.09 1.91 6.01
CA ILE A 196 -6.57 1.24 7.20
C ILE A 196 -7.50 1.59 8.37
N PRO A 197 -8.40 0.66 8.76
CA PRO A 197 -9.29 0.88 9.88
C PRO A 197 -8.51 0.76 11.20
N ASN A 198 -8.97 1.48 12.22
CA ASN A 198 -8.49 1.34 13.60
C ASN A 198 -6.97 1.44 13.75
N TYR A 199 -6.28 2.24 12.92
CA TYR A 199 -4.84 2.45 13.04
C TYR A 199 -4.49 3.12 14.38
N LYS A 200 -3.52 2.55 15.10
CA LYS A 200 -2.96 3.17 16.32
C LYS A 200 -1.97 4.26 15.92
N ALA A 201 -2.37 5.52 16.08
CA ALA A 201 -1.53 6.68 15.80
C ALA A 201 -0.16 6.58 16.50
N GLY A 202 0.89 7.04 15.81
CA GLY A 202 2.27 6.99 16.27
C GLY A 202 2.99 5.65 16.08
N THR A 203 2.31 4.60 15.59
CA THR A 203 2.95 3.30 15.29
C THR A 203 3.42 3.21 13.84
N ALA A 204 4.51 2.48 13.58
CA ALA A 204 5.00 2.29 12.22
C ALA A 204 4.02 1.45 11.38
N ILE A 205 3.96 1.75 10.08
CA ILE A 205 3.32 0.91 9.07
C ILE A 205 4.41 0.36 8.17
N GLN A 206 4.31 -0.91 7.83
CA GLN A 206 5.23 -1.60 6.94
C GLN A 206 4.48 -2.15 5.73
N TYR A 207 5.16 -2.29 4.59
CA TYR A 207 4.55 -2.85 3.39
C TYR A 207 5.50 -3.75 2.60
N ARG A 208 4.94 -4.74 1.92
CA ARG A 208 5.67 -5.70 1.08
C ARG A 208 4.89 -6.07 -0.16
N SER A 209 5.49 -5.88 -1.33
CA SER A 209 4.85 -6.12 -2.62
C SER A 209 5.15 -7.50 -3.17
N SER A 210 4.22 -8.02 -3.95
CA SER A 210 4.26 -9.35 -4.56
C SER A 210 4.10 -9.26 -6.07
N TYR A 211 4.79 -10.13 -6.81
CA TYR A 211 4.94 -10.08 -8.26
C TYR A 211 4.86 -11.46 -8.89
N TYR A 212 4.39 -11.51 -10.14
CA TYR A 212 4.71 -12.61 -11.04
C TYR A 212 6.06 -12.30 -11.74
N PRO A 213 6.96 -13.29 -11.89
CA PRO A 213 8.19 -13.09 -12.66
C PRO A 213 7.91 -12.82 -14.13
N GLU A 214 6.88 -13.45 -14.67
CA GLU A 214 6.41 -13.26 -16.03
C GLU A 214 4.95 -13.73 -16.16
N ALA A 215 4.32 -13.35 -17.27
CA ALA A 215 2.96 -13.78 -17.56
C ALA A 215 2.89 -15.32 -17.66
N GLY A 216 1.89 -15.91 -17.01
CA GLY A 216 1.71 -17.37 -16.97
C GLY A 216 2.44 -18.08 -15.83
N SER A 217 3.25 -17.38 -15.03
CA SER A 217 3.87 -17.98 -13.84
C SER A 217 2.83 -18.56 -12.87
N ILE A 218 3.11 -19.74 -12.34
CA ILE A 218 2.24 -20.46 -11.40
C ILE A 218 2.47 -20.08 -9.94
N ASP A 219 3.50 -19.28 -9.65
CA ASP A 219 3.85 -18.82 -8.31
C ASP A 219 3.98 -17.31 -8.26
N THR A 220 3.65 -16.74 -7.10
CA THR A 220 3.87 -15.33 -6.79
C THR A 220 5.08 -15.20 -5.85
N PHE A 221 5.90 -14.18 -6.09
CA PHE A 221 7.10 -13.90 -5.30
C PHE A 221 6.94 -12.56 -4.60
N SER A 222 7.23 -12.51 -3.31
CA SER A 222 7.28 -11.25 -2.56
C SER A 222 8.69 -10.68 -2.55
N ALA A 223 8.80 -9.35 -2.51
CA ALA A 223 10.06 -8.70 -2.19
C ALA A 223 10.65 -9.26 -0.89
N ALA A 224 11.97 -9.32 -0.78
CA ALA A 224 12.65 -10.02 0.31
C ALA A 224 12.26 -9.50 1.70
N GLN A 225 12.05 -8.18 1.83
CA GLN A 225 11.79 -7.50 3.10
C GLN A 225 10.57 -6.59 3.02
N PHE A 226 9.98 -6.33 4.17
CA PHE A 226 9.06 -5.21 4.33
C PHE A 226 9.85 -3.89 4.26
N SER A 227 9.26 -2.88 3.64
CA SER A 227 9.71 -1.49 3.71
C SER A 227 8.88 -0.72 4.73
N ASP A 228 9.49 0.27 5.38
CA ASP A 228 8.76 1.18 6.25
C ASP A 228 8.01 2.22 5.42
N PHE A 229 6.74 2.42 5.75
CA PHE A 229 5.93 3.50 5.20
C PHE A 229 6.38 4.85 5.79
N PRO A 230 6.25 5.99 5.06
CA PRO A 230 6.52 7.31 5.62
C PRO A 230 5.84 7.54 6.97
N THR A 231 6.53 8.23 7.88
CA THR A 231 6.00 8.51 9.22
C THR A 231 4.65 9.22 9.13
N ILE A 232 3.64 8.61 9.76
CA ILE A 232 2.30 9.18 9.83
C ILE A 232 2.23 10.10 11.03
N ILE A 233 2.03 11.39 10.75
CA ILE A 233 1.80 12.41 11.77
C ILE A 233 0.32 12.76 11.75
N LYS A 234 -0.38 12.58 12.88
CA LYS A 234 -1.76 13.01 13.03
C LYS A 234 -1.83 14.29 13.85
N VAL A 235 -2.26 15.38 13.23
CA VAL A 235 -2.50 16.64 13.93
C VAL A 235 -3.98 16.72 14.32
N THR A 236 -4.27 16.86 15.62
CA THR A 236 -5.64 17.00 16.14
C THR A 236 -5.75 18.22 17.03
N GLU A 237 -6.93 18.82 17.13
CA GLU A 237 -7.18 19.85 18.12
C GLU A 237 -7.07 19.26 19.54
N CYS A 238 -6.53 20.05 20.47
CA CYS A 238 -6.49 19.70 21.88
C CYS A 238 -7.90 19.81 22.48
N ASP A 239 -8.22 18.96 23.44
CA ASP A 239 -9.53 18.97 24.08
C ASP A 239 -9.68 20.19 25.00
N LYS A 240 -10.40 21.21 24.52
CA LYS A 240 -10.66 22.46 25.24
C LYS A 240 -11.41 22.25 26.56
N SER A 241 -12.15 21.15 26.73
CA SER A 241 -12.84 20.85 28.00
C SER A 241 -11.87 20.60 29.15
N LEU A 242 -10.60 20.30 28.84
CA LEU A 242 -9.53 20.14 29.82
C LEU A 242 -8.85 21.46 30.19
N PHE A 243 -9.07 22.53 29.41
CA PHE A 243 -8.35 23.78 29.59
C PHE A 243 -8.80 24.51 30.84
N ARG A 244 -7.84 25.10 31.57
CA ARG A 244 -8.12 25.93 32.75
C ARG A 244 -7.31 27.22 32.68
N ASN A 245 -7.88 28.29 33.23
CA ASN A 245 -7.14 29.52 33.47
C ASN A 245 -6.05 29.24 34.52
N LEU A 246 -4.77 29.39 34.12
CA LEU A 246 -3.65 29.32 35.06
C LEU A 246 -3.38 30.75 35.57
N ASN A 247 -4.12 31.15 36.61
CA ASN A 247 -4.00 32.50 37.17
C ASN A 247 -2.76 32.62 38.07
N LEU A 248 -1.66 33.13 37.51
CA LEU A 248 -0.41 33.39 38.24
C LEU A 248 -0.36 34.83 38.77
N PRO A 249 0.31 35.10 39.91
CA PRO A 249 0.35 36.43 40.51
C PRO A 249 0.88 37.56 39.60
N THR A 250 1.68 37.20 38.59
CA THR A 250 2.27 38.17 37.66
C THR A 250 1.46 38.33 36.38
N ASP A 251 0.43 37.49 36.12
CA ASP A 251 -0.37 37.55 34.90
C ASP A 251 -1.22 38.84 34.84
N SER A 252 -1.43 39.34 33.63
CA SER A 252 -2.19 40.56 33.39
C SER A 252 -3.68 40.34 33.70
N PRO A 253 -4.32 41.20 34.52
CA PRO A 253 -5.70 41.03 34.91
C PRO A 253 -6.64 41.28 33.73
N SER A 254 -7.72 40.49 33.65
CA SER A 254 -8.82 40.73 32.71
C SER A 254 -9.65 41.96 33.11
N GLU A 255 -10.20 42.65 32.12
CA GLU A 255 -11.17 43.74 32.32
C GLU A 255 -12.46 43.54 31.51
N TYR A 256 -13.47 44.37 31.79
CA TYR A 256 -14.73 44.49 31.02
C TYR A 256 -15.56 43.19 30.90
N GLY A 257 -15.34 42.21 31.77
CA GLY A 257 -15.99 40.90 31.68
C GLY A 257 -15.41 39.98 30.61
N TRP A 258 -14.37 40.40 29.90
CA TRP A 258 -13.65 39.62 28.88
C TRP A 258 -12.55 38.80 29.55
N VAL A 259 -12.95 37.66 30.11
CA VAL A 259 -12.10 36.79 30.92
C VAL A 259 -11.41 35.73 30.07
N LEU A 260 -10.23 35.30 30.51
CA LEU A 260 -9.40 34.36 29.75
C LEU A 260 -10.14 33.07 29.33
N PRO A 261 -11.01 32.45 30.14
CA PRO A 261 -11.78 31.27 29.72
C PRO A 261 -12.64 31.42 28.46
N ASN A 262 -13.03 32.63 28.09
CA ASN A 262 -13.83 32.87 26.88
C ASN A 262 -13.06 32.57 25.60
N VAL A 263 -11.73 32.38 25.65
CA VAL A 263 -10.93 32.12 24.43
C VAL A 263 -10.81 30.64 24.08
N TRP A 264 -11.50 29.76 24.80
CA TRP A 264 -11.60 28.32 24.46
C TRP A 264 -13.02 27.77 24.63
N ASP A 265 -14.04 28.61 24.48
CA ASP A 265 -15.44 28.21 24.57
C ASP A 265 -16.08 27.97 23.18
N ASN A 266 -15.31 28.15 22.10
CA ASN A 266 -15.72 28.05 20.69
C ASN A 266 -16.60 29.20 20.18
N ILE A 267 -16.70 30.31 20.91
CA ILE A 267 -17.43 31.51 20.51
C ILE A 267 -16.42 32.57 20.04
N LYS A 268 -16.40 32.75 18.72
CA LYS A 268 -15.55 33.74 18.03
C LYS A 268 -16.35 35.01 17.77
N GLY A 269 -15.62 36.12 17.60
CA GLY A 269 -16.19 37.32 17.02
C GLY A 269 -16.07 38.55 17.91
N GLN A 270 -17.19 39.25 18.11
CA GLN A 270 -17.20 40.56 18.75
C GLN A 270 -17.62 40.61 20.20
N ASP A 271 -18.43 39.65 20.65
CA ASP A 271 -19.21 39.82 21.88
C ASP A 271 -18.45 39.37 23.12
N GLN A 272 -17.43 38.53 22.94
CA GLN A 272 -16.57 38.08 24.02
C GLN A 272 -15.17 37.66 23.55
N GLY A 273 -14.33 37.39 24.54
CA GLY A 273 -12.94 37.00 24.40
C GLY A 273 -12.18 37.32 25.67
N PHE A 274 -10.87 37.52 25.53
CA PHE A 274 -10.02 38.01 26.61
C PHE A 274 -9.63 39.46 26.35
N HIS A 275 -9.71 40.32 27.36
CA HIS A 275 -9.28 41.72 27.30
C HIS A 275 -8.56 42.07 28.60
N THR A 276 -7.44 42.77 28.52
CA THR A 276 -6.68 43.22 29.70
C THR A 276 -6.85 44.72 29.95
N GLY A 277 -6.47 45.17 31.14
CA GLY A 277 -6.38 46.60 31.44
C GLY A 277 -5.22 47.31 30.74
N GLY A 278 -5.36 48.63 30.57
CA GLY A 278 -4.34 49.52 30.02
C GLY A 278 -3.16 49.75 30.97
N SER A 279 -2.27 48.76 31.08
CA SER A 279 -1.10 48.78 31.98
C SER A 279 0.25 48.91 31.26
N GLY A 280 0.23 49.09 29.94
CA GLY A 280 1.41 49.11 29.08
C GLY A 280 1.70 47.74 28.46
N MET A 281 2.79 47.66 27.71
CA MET A 281 3.33 46.41 27.14
C MET A 281 4.75 46.19 27.65
N PRO A 282 5.21 44.93 27.82
CA PRO A 282 4.51 43.69 27.49
C PRO A 282 3.46 43.27 28.53
N GLN A 283 2.49 42.47 28.09
CA GLN A 283 1.49 41.81 28.95
C GLN A 283 1.51 40.30 28.74
N TRP A 284 1.02 39.53 29.71
CA TRP A 284 1.05 38.08 29.58
C TRP A 284 -0.08 37.37 30.33
N PHE A 285 -0.39 36.17 29.85
CA PHE A 285 -1.42 35.29 30.42
C PHE A 285 -1.02 33.83 30.24
N SER A 286 -1.54 32.96 31.12
CA SER A 286 -1.15 31.55 31.16
C SER A 286 -2.36 30.62 31.12
N ILE A 287 -2.21 29.49 30.43
CA ILE A 287 -3.25 28.48 30.22
C ILE A 287 -2.70 27.12 30.64
N ASP A 288 -3.48 26.38 31.42
CA ASP A 288 -3.29 24.95 31.63
C ASP A 288 -4.06 24.18 30.54
N LEU A 289 -3.38 23.41 29.70
CA LEU A 289 -4.00 22.58 28.67
C LEU A 289 -4.64 21.30 29.24
N GLY A 290 -4.46 21.05 30.54
CA GLY A 290 -4.98 19.90 31.29
C GLY A 290 -4.19 18.61 31.10
N VAL A 291 -3.47 18.48 29.98
CA VAL A 291 -2.64 17.31 29.63
C VAL A 291 -1.34 17.75 28.96
N GLN A 292 -0.29 16.91 29.05
CA GLN A 292 0.96 17.15 28.34
C GLN A 292 0.81 16.79 26.85
N VAL A 293 1.05 17.75 25.97
CA VAL A 293 0.91 17.60 24.51
C VAL A 293 2.16 18.09 23.79
N GLN A 294 2.45 17.51 22.63
CA GLN A 294 3.43 18.06 21.70
C GLN A 294 2.69 19.00 20.75
N LEU A 295 2.80 20.31 20.96
CA LEU A 295 2.09 21.28 20.13
C LEU A 295 2.63 21.29 18.68
N ASP A 296 1.72 21.26 17.72
CA ASP A 296 2.01 21.42 16.29
C ASP A 296 1.90 22.88 15.88
N ASN A 297 0.76 23.46 16.21
CA ASN A 297 0.37 24.81 15.85
C ASN A 297 -0.76 25.27 16.79
N PHE A 298 -1.10 26.54 16.72
CA PHE A 298 -2.35 27.04 17.26
C PHE A 298 -3.00 28.00 16.27
N ARG A 299 -4.30 28.25 16.45
CA ARG A 299 -5.03 29.30 15.77
C ARG A 299 -5.47 30.36 16.76
N LEU A 300 -5.43 31.61 16.31
CA LEU A 300 -5.88 32.78 17.06
C LEU A 300 -6.92 33.55 16.24
N TRP A 301 -8.04 33.88 16.87
CA TRP A 301 -9.07 34.73 16.28
C TRP A 301 -9.04 36.11 16.92
N GLN A 302 -8.94 37.11 16.06
CA GLN A 302 -9.00 38.51 16.46
C GLN A 302 -10.42 38.92 16.86
N ARG A 303 -10.54 40.00 17.62
CA ARG A 303 -11.80 40.71 17.83
C ARG A 303 -12.19 41.44 16.53
N GLU A 304 -13.33 41.07 15.93
CA GLU A 304 -13.78 41.48 14.57
C GLU A 304 -13.86 42.99 14.24
N ASN A 305 -14.57 43.82 15.00
CA ASN A 305 -14.66 45.27 14.79
C ASN A 305 -13.32 46.01 14.98
N ALA A 306 -12.27 45.30 15.39
CA ALA A 306 -10.93 45.84 15.57
C ALA A 306 -9.86 45.06 14.78
N LEU A 307 -10.23 44.33 13.72
CA LEU A 307 -9.27 43.56 12.92
C LEU A 307 -8.03 44.38 12.53
N TYR A 308 -6.85 43.82 12.81
CA TYR A 308 -5.53 44.40 12.57
C TYR A 308 -5.40 45.82 13.14
N SER A 309 -6.00 46.06 14.30
CA SER A 309 -5.99 47.35 14.99
C SER A 309 -6.23 47.20 16.50
N VAL A 310 -6.14 48.32 17.23
CA VAL A 310 -6.39 48.40 18.69
C VAL A 310 -5.60 47.30 19.43
N GLY A 311 -6.15 46.69 20.48
CA GLY A 311 -5.49 45.64 21.26
C GLY A 311 -5.41 44.25 20.61
N ASN A 312 -5.82 44.03 19.35
CA ASN A 312 -5.56 42.74 18.70
C ASN A 312 -4.06 42.46 18.67
N ILE A 313 -3.65 41.29 19.14
CA ILE A 313 -2.22 41.01 19.33
C ILE A 313 -1.48 40.91 18.00
N LYS A 314 -0.27 41.45 17.95
CA LYS A 314 0.58 41.46 16.74
C LYS A 314 1.85 40.66 16.97
N THR A 315 2.73 41.12 17.85
CA THR A 315 4.01 40.45 18.13
C THR A 315 3.97 39.88 19.53
N PHE A 316 4.24 38.59 19.67
CA PHE A 316 4.16 37.91 20.96
C PHE A 316 5.10 36.71 21.02
N GLU A 317 5.46 36.31 22.24
CA GLU A 317 6.22 35.10 22.51
C GLU A 317 5.29 34.06 23.11
N VAL A 318 5.48 32.79 22.72
CA VAL A 318 4.84 31.66 23.37
C VAL A 318 5.90 30.88 24.13
N TRP A 319 5.60 30.62 25.40
CA TRP A 319 6.42 29.90 26.35
C TRP A 319 5.64 28.70 26.87
N ALA A 320 6.36 27.69 27.38
CA ALA A 320 5.73 26.50 27.94
C ALA A 320 6.47 25.95 29.16
N SER A 321 5.74 25.22 30.00
CA SER A 321 6.27 24.57 31.20
C SER A 321 5.53 23.27 31.51
N ASN A 322 6.17 22.41 32.29
CA ASN A 322 5.56 21.25 32.94
C ASN A 322 5.47 21.40 34.46
N ASN A 323 6.12 22.42 35.03
CA ASN A 323 6.12 22.69 36.46
C ASN A 323 6.26 24.21 36.68
N PRO A 324 5.23 25.01 36.33
CA PRO A 324 5.30 26.46 36.40
C PRO A 324 5.47 26.91 37.86
N ASN A 325 6.38 27.84 38.11
CA ASN A 325 6.58 28.41 39.44
C ASN A 325 5.30 29.14 39.88
N PRO A 326 4.67 28.76 41.01
CA PRO A 326 3.40 29.34 41.44
C PRO A 326 3.47 30.84 41.75
N ASN A 327 4.67 31.40 41.96
CA ASN A 327 4.85 32.84 42.14
C ASN A 327 4.76 33.64 40.82
N GLY A 328 4.70 32.97 39.67
CA GLY A 328 4.60 33.61 38.35
C GLY A 328 5.93 34.05 37.72
N THR A 329 7.08 33.73 38.30
CA THR A 329 8.40 34.03 37.69
C THR A 329 8.64 33.24 36.41
N TRP A 330 9.54 33.73 35.57
CA TRP A 330 9.85 33.12 34.26
C TRP A 330 10.85 31.94 34.34
N ASP A 331 11.51 31.71 35.47
CA ASP A 331 12.60 30.72 35.62
C ASP A 331 12.21 29.28 35.29
N SER A 332 10.92 28.94 35.45
CA SER A 332 10.37 27.62 35.14
C SER A 332 9.80 27.50 33.71
N TRP A 333 9.97 28.51 32.87
CA TRP A 333 9.35 28.61 31.55
C TRP A 333 10.40 28.52 30.45
N THR A 334 10.10 27.71 29.43
CA THR A 334 10.92 27.58 28.23
C THR A 334 10.26 28.35 27.09
N LYS A 335 10.99 29.28 26.47
CA LYS A 335 10.51 29.97 25.27
C LYS A 335 10.40 28.98 24.13
N LEU A 336 9.22 28.89 23.50
CA LEU A 336 9.02 28.05 22.33
C LEU A 336 9.33 28.82 21.05
N GLN A 337 8.73 30.00 20.87
CA GLN A 337 8.89 30.81 19.67
C GLN A 337 8.40 32.25 19.89
N THR A 338 8.94 33.19 19.11
CA THR A 338 8.30 34.50 18.87
C THR A 338 7.49 34.42 17.57
N PHE A 339 6.26 34.91 17.61
CA PHE A 339 5.36 35.01 16.48
C PHE A 339 4.99 36.45 16.19
N THR A 340 4.71 36.73 14.92
CA THR A 340 4.16 38.00 14.46
C THR A 340 2.96 37.71 13.58
N SER A 341 1.81 38.25 13.98
CA SER A 341 0.58 38.24 13.20
C SER A 341 0.81 38.97 11.88
N PHE A 342 0.24 38.43 10.81
CA PHE A 342 0.36 38.94 9.46
C PHE A 342 -0.99 39.37 8.89
N LYS A 343 -1.00 40.53 8.22
CA LYS A 343 -2.15 41.05 7.49
C LYS A 343 -1.97 40.81 5.99
N PRO A 344 -2.80 39.96 5.35
CA PRO A 344 -2.64 39.58 3.95
C PRO A 344 -2.46 40.72 2.95
N SER A 345 -3.26 41.79 3.07
CA SER A 345 -3.21 42.89 2.12
C SER A 345 -2.01 43.82 2.29
N GLY A 346 -1.36 43.81 3.45
CA GLY A 346 -0.32 44.78 3.81
C GLY A 346 -0.79 46.24 3.90
N LEU A 347 -2.10 46.53 3.75
CA LEU A 347 -2.62 47.89 3.79
C LEU A 347 -2.52 48.51 5.20
N PRO A 348 -2.49 49.85 5.31
CA PRO A 348 -2.42 50.55 6.60
C PRO A 348 -3.53 50.17 7.60
N LYS A 349 -3.29 50.48 8.88
CA LYS A 349 -4.29 50.38 9.97
C LYS A 349 -5.58 51.10 9.57
N GLY A 350 -6.72 50.47 9.83
CA GLY A 350 -8.05 51.01 9.50
C GLY A 350 -8.57 50.67 8.10
N GLN A 351 -7.78 50.01 7.25
CA GLN A 351 -8.21 49.58 5.91
C GLN A 351 -8.18 48.05 5.79
N ASN A 352 -9.34 47.39 5.85
CA ASN A 352 -9.41 45.93 5.75
C ASN A 352 -10.08 45.53 4.42
N THR A 353 -9.42 44.65 3.67
CA THR A 353 -9.97 44.01 2.46
C THR A 353 -10.80 42.77 2.80
N ASP A 354 -11.48 42.20 1.82
CA ASP A 354 -12.19 40.91 2.00
C ASP A 354 -11.22 39.76 2.27
N GLN A 355 -10.01 39.80 1.69
CA GLN A 355 -8.95 38.84 1.98
C GLN A 355 -8.50 38.91 3.46
N ASP A 356 -8.36 40.13 4.00
CA ASP A 356 -8.00 40.34 5.41
C ASP A 356 -9.10 39.81 6.35
N ARG A 357 -10.37 40.07 6.01
CA ARG A 357 -11.54 39.59 6.76
C ARG A 357 -11.62 38.07 6.75
N ALA A 358 -11.51 37.45 5.57
CA ALA A 358 -11.58 36.00 5.42
C ALA A 358 -10.42 35.30 6.16
N PHE A 359 -9.21 35.84 6.09
CA PHE A 359 -8.06 35.31 6.83
C PHE A 359 -8.27 35.37 8.35
N ALA A 360 -8.76 36.50 8.87
CA ALA A 360 -9.04 36.64 10.30
C ALA A 360 -10.19 35.73 10.77
N GLN A 361 -11.26 35.59 9.97
CA GLN A 361 -12.38 34.69 10.27
C GLN A 361 -11.95 33.21 10.28
N ALA A 362 -10.99 32.82 9.45
CA ALA A 362 -10.42 31.47 9.46
C ALA A 362 -9.54 31.19 10.70
N GLY A 363 -9.16 32.23 11.45
CA GLY A 363 -8.22 32.16 12.57
C GLY A 363 -6.79 32.01 12.06
N GLU A 364 -5.93 32.95 12.43
CA GLU A 364 -4.54 32.94 11.97
C GLU A 364 -3.79 31.74 12.56
N LYS A 365 -3.18 30.92 11.70
CA LYS A 365 -2.44 29.72 12.08
C LYS A 365 -0.98 30.06 12.36
N PHE A 366 -0.50 29.74 13.55
CA PHE A 366 0.89 29.89 13.98
C PHE A 366 1.50 28.52 14.24
N VAL A 367 2.58 28.19 13.53
CA VAL A 367 3.20 26.84 13.54
C VAL A 367 4.43 26.82 14.44
N PHE A 368 4.49 25.86 15.36
CA PHE A 368 5.67 25.64 16.20
C PHE A 368 6.76 24.87 15.44
N PRO A 369 8.02 24.90 15.92
CA PRO A 369 9.05 23.99 15.44
C PRO A 369 8.61 22.51 15.61
N ALA A 370 8.94 21.66 14.64
CA ALA A 370 8.45 20.28 14.59
C ALA A 370 8.87 19.38 15.78
N SER A 371 9.89 19.80 16.54
CA SER A 371 10.53 18.98 17.58
C SER A 371 10.47 19.62 18.97
N ILE A 372 9.40 20.34 19.29
CA ILE A 372 9.22 20.81 20.67
C ILE A 372 8.91 19.63 21.62
N PRO A 373 9.42 19.64 22.86
CA PRO A 373 9.00 18.69 23.89
C PRO A 373 7.51 18.76 24.21
N LYS A 374 6.99 17.74 24.91
CA LYS A 374 5.62 17.77 25.43
C LYS A 374 5.51 18.73 26.62
N TYR A 375 4.52 19.61 26.59
CA TYR A 375 4.23 20.56 27.66
C TYR A 375 2.74 20.55 28.02
N ARG A 376 2.43 20.87 29.29
CA ARG A 376 1.05 21.03 29.78
C ARG A 376 0.62 22.50 29.88
N TYR A 377 1.52 23.38 30.29
CA TYR A 377 1.22 24.78 30.52
C TYR A 377 1.81 25.64 29.41
N VAL A 378 1.01 26.57 28.89
CA VAL A 378 1.44 27.56 27.89
C VAL A 378 1.25 28.97 28.43
N ARG A 379 2.16 29.87 28.08
CA ARG A 379 2.14 31.27 28.51
C ARG A 379 2.47 32.18 27.34
N PHE A 380 1.65 33.19 27.15
CA PHE A 380 1.81 34.16 26.07
C PHE A 380 2.37 35.44 26.65
N LYS A 381 3.46 35.95 26.08
CA LYS A 381 4.00 37.29 26.36
C LYS A 381 3.78 38.18 25.15
N VAL A 382 2.75 39.02 25.20
CA VAL A 382 2.42 39.95 24.13
C VAL A 382 3.34 41.16 24.22
N LEU A 383 4.07 41.42 23.15
CA LEU A 383 5.06 42.48 23.04
C LEU A 383 4.47 43.71 22.34
N GLU A 384 3.59 43.50 21.36
CA GLU A 384 3.01 44.54 20.52
C GLU A 384 1.59 44.15 20.11
N THR A 385 0.69 45.13 20.08
CA THR A 385 -0.64 45.01 19.47
C THR A 385 -0.69 45.77 18.16
N TRP A 386 -1.58 45.37 17.26
CA TRP A 386 -1.74 46.01 15.97
C TRP A 386 -2.04 47.52 16.06
N GLY A 387 -2.67 47.94 17.14
CA GLY A 387 -2.99 49.33 17.42
C GLY A 387 -1.89 50.14 18.08
N GLY A 388 -0.88 49.50 18.66
CA GLY A 388 0.09 50.15 19.56
C GLY A 388 -0.47 50.40 20.96
N GLU A 389 -1.52 49.69 21.35
CA GLU A 389 -2.22 49.87 22.62
C GLU A 389 -1.45 49.24 23.79
N GLY A 390 -1.59 49.84 24.97
CA GLY A 390 -1.07 49.31 26.24
C GLY A 390 -1.95 48.24 26.90
N TYR A 391 -2.81 47.59 26.12
CA TYR A 391 -3.69 46.47 26.50
C TYR A 391 -3.87 45.53 25.30
N LEU A 392 -4.30 44.30 25.55
CA LEU A 392 -4.58 43.31 24.52
C LEU A 392 -6.04 42.86 24.52
N HIS A 393 -6.51 42.38 23.37
CA HIS A 393 -7.73 41.58 23.24
C HIS A 393 -7.70 40.63 22.04
N PHE A 394 -8.47 39.55 22.12
CA PHE A 394 -8.72 38.57 21.06
C PHE A 394 -9.91 37.69 21.47
N SER A 395 -10.53 36.99 20.51
CA SER A 395 -11.77 36.24 20.76
C SER A 395 -11.56 34.75 21.06
N GLU A 396 -10.61 34.07 20.40
CA GLU A 396 -10.47 32.62 20.54
C GLU A 396 -9.02 32.13 20.31
N LEU A 397 -8.67 31.03 20.95
CA LEU A 397 -7.48 30.20 20.73
C LEU A 397 -7.86 28.72 20.56
N SER A 398 -7.24 28.06 19.60
CA SER A 398 -7.30 26.60 19.44
C SER A 398 -5.89 26.05 19.30
N PHE A 399 -5.48 25.15 20.20
CA PHE A 399 -4.18 24.47 20.13
C PHE A 399 -4.32 23.13 19.43
N TYR A 400 -3.33 22.75 18.62
CA TYR A 400 -3.28 21.47 17.93
C TYR A 400 -2.05 20.69 18.37
N GLN A 401 -2.22 19.39 18.57
CA GLN A 401 -1.17 18.46 19.00
C GLN A 401 -0.76 17.51 17.89
N ARG A 402 0.52 17.13 17.88
CA ARG A 402 1.09 16.06 17.04
C ARG A 402 0.98 14.74 17.79
N ASN A 403 0.29 13.76 17.19
CA ASN A 403 0.16 12.38 17.68
C ASN A 403 0.87 11.39 16.78
#